data_AF-A0A523U985-F1
#
_entry.id   AF-A0A523U985-F1
#
_cell.length_a   1.000
_cell.length_b   1.000
_cell.length_c   1.000
_cell.angle_alpha   90.00
_cell.angle_beta   90.00
_cell.angle_gamma   90.00
#
_symmetry.space_group_name_H-M   'P 1'
#
loop_
_entity.id
_entity.type
_entity.pdbx_description
1 polymer ?
#
loop_
_entity_poly.entity_id
_entity_poly.type
_entity_poly.pdbx_seq_one_letter_code
_entity_poly.pdbx_strand_id
1 'polypeptide(L)' 'MPKNQDDENGYRPFNKLRVQMTHQYKIILNPHAGSGRGQRELPKIQHLLNHHSLDYDLTCTENTWHAAELASEAA' A
#
# COMPACT_ATOMS: atom_id res chain seq x y z
N MET A 1 32.25 49.03 -9.56
CA MET A 1 33.01 47.78 -9.32
C MET A 1 32.40 47.07 -8.11
N PRO A 2 32.26 45.75 -8.16
CA PRO A 2 31.45 44.97 -7.23
C PRO A 2 32.19 44.63 -5.94
N LYS A 3 31.45 44.38 -4.86
CA LYS A 3 31.77 43.32 -3.91
C LYS A 3 30.49 42.54 -3.66
N ASN A 4 30.38 41.41 -4.35
CA ASN A 4 29.43 40.36 -4.03
C ASN A 4 29.82 39.81 -2.66
N GLN A 5 28.87 39.76 -1.75
CA GLN A 5 29.01 39.03 -0.50
C GLN A 5 27.77 38.18 -0.41
N ASP A 6 27.96 36.90 -0.71
CA ASP A 6 26.92 35.89 -0.75
C ASP A 6 26.32 35.73 0.64
N ASP A 7 25.12 36.28 0.82
CA ASP A 7 24.26 36.11 1.98
C ASP A 7 23.55 34.76 1.87
N GLU A 8 24.29 33.73 2.26
CA GLU A 8 23.89 32.33 2.40
C GLU A 8 22.90 32.09 3.55
N ASN A 9 21.67 32.60 3.44
CA ASN A 9 20.57 31.99 4.22
C ASN A 9 19.25 32.00 3.46
N GLY A 10 19.26 31.32 2.31
CA GLY A 10 18.08 30.99 1.54
C GLY A 10 17.23 29.93 2.23
N TYR A 11 16.48 30.29 3.26
CA TYR A 11 15.34 29.50 3.71
C TYR A 11 14.18 29.75 2.74
N ARG A 12 14.18 29.05 1.60
CA ARG A 12 12.96 28.87 0.81
C ARG A 12 12.13 27.78 1.49
N PRO A 13 10.87 28.04 1.92
CA PRO A 13 10.02 26.95 2.35
C PRO A 13 9.81 26.03 1.16
N PHE A 14 10.36 24.82 1.23
CA PHE A 14 10.00 23.76 0.31
C PHE A 14 8.53 23.42 0.59
N ASN A 15 7.62 24.06 -0.15
CA ASN A 15 6.28 23.52 -0.36
C ASN A 15 6.42 22.23 -1.18
N LYS A 16 6.91 21.19 -0.50
CA LYS A 16 6.80 19.82 -0.97
C LYS A 16 5.34 19.49 -0.74
N LEU A 17 4.49 19.65 -1.75
CA LEU A 17 3.28 18.85 -1.81
C LEU A 17 3.76 17.42 -1.65
N ARG A 18 3.64 16.89 -0.44
CA ARG A 18 3.84 15.48 -0.17
C ARG A 18 2.68 14.83 -0.87
N VAL A 19 2.87 14.48 -2.14
CA VAL A 19 2.08 13.43 -2.77
C VAL A 19 2.31 12.25 -1.85
N GLN A 20 1.38 12.05 -0.91
CA GLN A 20 1.34 10.82 -0.16
C GLN A 20 1.04 9.80 -1.24
N MET A 21 2.06 9.04 -1.65
CA MET A 21 1.85 7.95 -2.59
C MET A 21 1.02 6.92 -1.85
N THR A 22 -0.30 7.06 -1.89
CA THR A 22 -1.23 6.06 -1.39
C THR A 22 -1.08 4.86 -2.32
N HIS A 23 -0.28 3.89 -1.91
CA HIS A 23 -0.20 2.62 -2.61
C HIS A 23 -1.46 1.85 -2.25
N GLN A 24 -2.35 1.71 -3.23
CA GLN A 24 -3.53 0.88 -3.08
C GLN A 24 -3.14 -0.57 -3.38
N TYR A 25 -3.29 -1.44 -2.39
CA TYR A 25 -2.91 -2.85 -2.49
C TYR A 25 -4.13 -3.72 -2.78
N LYS A 26 -4.12 -4.46 -3.89
CA LYS A 26 -5.05 -5.57 -4.08
C LYS A 26 -4.48 -6.82 -3.41
N ILE A 27 -5.22 -7.38 -2.45
CA ILE A 27 -4.82 -8.56 -1.67
C ILE A 27 -5.77 -9.70 -2.02
N ILE A 28 -5.23 -10.79 -2.55
CA ILE A 28 -6.00 -12.00 -2.87
C ILE A 28 -5.66 -13.07 -1.84
N LEU A 29 -6.63 -13.41 -0.98
CA LEU A 29 -6.47 -14.41 0.08
C LEU A 29 -7.08 -15.75 -0.34
N ASN A 30 -6.30 -16.83 -0.30
CA ASN A 30 -6.86 -18.18 -0.39
C ASN A 30 -7.29 -18.66 1.01
N PRO A 31 -8.61 -18.79 1.30
CA PRO A 31 -9.08 -19.17 2.63
C PRO A 31 -8.66 -20.59 3.03
N HIS A 32 -8.50 -21.48 2.06
CA HIS A 32 -8.15 -22.89 2.28
C HIS A 32 -6.64 -23.14 2.39
N ALA A 33 -5.81 -22.14 2.09
CA ALA A 33 -4.36 -22.25 2.16
C ALA A 33 -3.88 -22.69 3.56
N GLY A 34 -2.84 -23.53 3.59
CA GLY A 34 -2.24 -24.02 4.82
C GLY A 34 -3.22 -24.78 5.72
N SER A 35 -4.07 -25.64 5.16
CA SER A 35 -5.09 -26.40 5.89
C SER A 35 -6.14 -25.49 6.57
N GLY A 36 -6.65 -24.53 5.81
CA GLY A 36 -7.65 -23.56 6.28
C GLY A 36 -7.10 -22.48 7.21
N ARG A 37 -5.77 -22.31 7.29
CA ARG A 37 -5.16 -21.20 8.06
C ARG A 37 -5.50 -19.84 7.45
N GLY A 38 -5.61 -19.74 6.12
CA GLY A 38 -5.96 -18.49 5.46
C GLY A 38 -7.24 -17.87 6.02
N GLN A 39 -8.31 -18.66 6.13
CA GLN A 39 -9.57 -18.21 6.71
C GLN A 39 -9.46 -17.87 8.20
N ARG A 40 -8.74 -18.69 8.99
CA ARG A 40 -8.57 -18.47 10.43
C ARG A 40 -7.82 -17.19 10.76
N GLU A 41 -6.81 -16.86 9.96
CA GLU A 41 -5.96 -15.68 10.18
C GLU A 41 -6.53 -14.41 9.55
N LEU A 42 -7.59 -14.49 8.71
CA LEU A 42 -8.19 -13.32 8.05
C LEU A 42 -8.47 -12.14 9.02
N PRO A 43 -9.07 -12.33 10.22
CA PRO A 43 -9.29 -11.23 11.15
C PRO A 43 -7.98 -10.58 11.62
N LYS A 44 -6.93 -11.37 11.84
CA LYS A 44 -5.61 -10.88 12.24
C LYS A 44 -4.91 -10.15 11.10
N ILE A 45 -5.03 -10.65 9.87
CA ILE A 45 -4.51 -10.01 8.67
C ILE A 45 -5.15 -8.62 8.51
N GLN A 46 -6.48 -8.54 8.55
CA GLN A 46 -7.19 -7.25 8.46
C GLN A 46 -6.79 -6.28 9.58
N HIS A 47 -6.68 -6.78 10.82
CA HIS A 47 -6.23 -5.97 11.95
C HIS A 47 -4.84 -5.36 11.70
N LEU A 48 -3.88 -6.16 11.23
CA LEU A 48 -2.52 -5.69 10.93
C LEU A 48 -2.49 -4.67 9.77
N LEU A 49 -3.23 -4.95 8.69
CA LEU A 49 -3.30 -4.04 7.54
C LEU A 49 -3.89 -2.68 7.94
N ASN A 50 -4.97 -2.70 8.73
CA ASN A 50 -5.61 -1.49 9.26
C ASN A 50 -4.69 -0.77 10.26
N HIS A 51 -3.99 -1.50 11.13
CA HIS A 51 -3.05 -0.92 12.09
C HIS A 51 -1.93 -0.14 11.39
N HIS A 52 -1.46 -0.62 10.24
CA HIS A 52 -0.48 0.08 9.40
C HIS A 52 -1.09 1.16 8.49
N SER A 53 -2.40 1.39 8.56
CA SER A 53 -3.12 2.37 7.73
C SER A 53 -2.87 2.18 6.23
N LEU A 54 -2.81 0.91 5.79
CA LEU A 54 -2.70 0.57 4.38
C LEU A 54 -4.05 0.79 3.69
N ASP A 55 -4.00 1.37 2.49
CA ASP A 55 -5.15 1.37 1.58
C ASP A 55 -5.14 0.05 0.81
N TYR A 56 -6.13 -0.80 1.04
CA TYR A 56 -6.19 -2.12 0.41
C TYR A 56 -7.62 -2.56 0.09
N ASP A 57 -7.70 -3.40 -0.93
CA ASP A 57 -8.88 -4.18 -1.29
C ASP A 57 -8.52 -5.65 -1.12
N LEU A 58 -9.16 -6.33 -0.17
CA LEU A 58 -8.95 -7.75 0.10
C LEU A 58 -10.12 -8.57 -0.44
N THR A 59 -9.81 -9.55 -1.28
CA THR A 59 -10.78 -10.50 -1.83
C THR A 59 -10.35 -11.94 -1.52
N CYS A 60 -11.30 -12.78 -1.13
CA CYS A 60 -11.05 -14.20 -0.92
C CYS A 60 -11.26 -14.98 -2.23
N THR A 61 -10.39 -15.94 -2.53
CA THR A 61 -10.62 -16.84 -3.67
C THR A 61 -11.76 -17.80 -3.36
N GLU A 62 -12.66 -17.97 -4.31
CA GLU A 62 -13.79 -18.90 -4.21
C GLU A 62 -13.45 -20.29 -4.77
N ASN A 63 -12.65 -20.36 -5.84
CA ASN A 63 -12.39 -21.58 -6.61
C ASN A 63 -10.91 -21.71 -7.02
N THR A 64 -10.49 -22.91 -7.44
CA THR A 64 -9.20 -23.12 -8.12
C THR A 64 -9.11 -22.22 -9.37
N TRP A 65 -7.99 -21.52 -9.56
CA TRP A 65 -7.72 -20.53 -10.63
C TRP A 65 -8.29 -19.11 -10.45
N HIS A 66 -9.20 -18.88 -9.50
CA HIS A 66 -9.79 -17.55 -9.27
C HIS A 66 -8.74 -16.47 -8.91
N ALA A 67 -7.62 -16.85 -8.26
CA ALA A 67 -6.54 -15.90 -7.99
C ALA A 67 -5.87 -15.32 -9.25
N ALA A 68 -5.77 -16.12 -10.32
CA ALA A 68 -5.17 -15.67 -11.57
C ALA A 68 -6.11 -14.70 -12.31
N GLU A 69 -7.42 -14.95 -12.25
CA GLU A 69 -8.46 -14.08 -12.82
C GLU A 69 -8.45 -12.71 -12.13
N LEU A 70 -8.53 -12.69 -10.79
CA LEU A 70 -8.50 -11.45 -10.00
C LEU A 70 -7.21 -10.64 -10.21
N ALA A 71 -6.07 -11.31 -10.43
CA ALA A 71 -4.80 -10.63 -10.70
C ALA A 71 -4.77 -10.00 -12.10
N SER A 72 -5.40 -10.64 -13.09
CA SER A 72 -5.51 -10.09 -14.44
C SER A 72 -6.44 -8.88 -14.51
N GLU A 73 -7.47 -8.82 -13.67
CA GLU A 73 -8.42 -7.68 -13.63
C GLU A 73 -7.84 -6.44 -12.93
N ALA A 74 -6.78 -6.60 -12.14
CA ALA A 74 -6.17 -5.53 -11.35
C ALA A 74 -4.98 -4.82 -12.02
N ALA A 75 -4.60 -5.23 -13.26
CA ALA A 75 -3.47 -4.69 -14.03
C ALA A 75 -3.92 -3.62 -15.03
#